data_AF-A0A1Y3EW87-F1
#
_entry.id   AF-A0A1Y3EW87-F1
#
_cell.length_a   1.000
_cell.length_b   1.000
_cell.length_c   1.000
_cell.angle_alpha   90.00
_cell.angle_beta   90.00
_cell.angle_gamma   90.00
#
_symmetry.space_group_name_H-M   'P 1'
#
loop_
_entity.id
_entity.type
_entity.pdbx_description
1 polymer ?
#
loop_
_entity_poly.entity_id
_entity_poly.type
_entity_poly.pdbx_seq_one_letter_code
_entity_poly.pdbx_strand_id
1 'polypeptide(L)'
;MMKERYGGECKICNRPFTIFRWCPGRNMRYKRTEVCQTCSKLKNVCQTCLLDLEYGLPVQVRDYALGVKDDIPKTGANKDFFIQAAQREIDKSDGTTLAGPLAELVDQRPNELLNKLARTNPYYDRNRPHICSFWVKGECRRGEECPY
;
A
#
# COMPACT_ATOMS: atom_id res chain seq x y z
N MET A 1 10.36 -15.56 -0.05
CA MET A 1 9.08 -14.88 0.27
C MET A 1 8.11 -15.95 0.75
N MET A 2 7.44 -15.74 1.87
CA MET A 2 6.44 -16.66 2.41
C MET A 2 5.04 -16.22 1.97
N LYS A 3 4.20 -17.17 1.57
CA LYS A 3 2.81 -16.97 1.16
C LYS A 3 1.89 -17.61 2.18
N GLU A 4 1.03 -16.80 2.79
CA GLU A 4 0.06 -17.25 3.78
C GLU A 4 -1.35 -16.96 3.25
N ARG A 5 -2.11 -18.01 2.94
CA ARG A 5 -3.48 -17.87 2.41
C ARG A 5 -4.41 -17.42 3.53
N TYR A 6 -5.10 -16.31 3.32
CA TYR A 6 -6.03 -15.73 4.31
C TYR A 6 -5.41 -15.46 5.69
N GLY A 7 -4.11 -15.14 5.75
CA GLY A 7 -3.36 -14.96 7.00
C GLY A 7 -3.73 -13.72 7.83
N GLY A 8 -4.53 -12.81 7.28
CA GLY A 8 -5.04 -11.67 8.03
C GLY A 8 -6.00 -10.80 7.23
N GLU A 9 -6.54 -9.80 7.92
CA GLU A 9 -7.50 -8.83 7.39
C GLU A 9 -6.80 -7.62 6.75
N CYS A 10 -7.36 -7.13 5.66
CA CYS A 10 -6.93 -5.90 5.02
C CYS A 10 -7.22 -4.69 5.92
N LYS A 11 -6.24 -3.80 6.10
CA LYS A 11 -6.38 -2.61 6.97
C LYS A 11 -7.40 -1.56 6.49
N ILE A 12 -7.95 -1.71 5.27
CA ILE A 12 -8.94 -0.78 4.71
C ILE A 12 -10.33 -1.42 4.66
N CYS A 13 -10.43 -2.61 4.07
CA CYS A 13 -11.70 -3.28 3.83
C CYS A 13 -12.07 -4.33 4.87
N ASN A 14 -11.18 -4.65 5.82
CA ASN A 14 -11.34 -5.67 6.85
C ASN A 14 -11.64 -7.08 6.31
N ARG A 15 -11.45 -7.31 5.00
CA ARG A 15 -11.62 -8.64 4.38
C ARG A 15 -10.34 -9.45 4.50
N PRO A 16 -10.44 -10.76 4.72
CA PRO A 16 -9.26 -11.63 4.75
C PRO A 16 -8.62 -11.69 3.37
N PHE A 17 -7.29 -11.68 3.32
CA PHE A 17 -6.53 -11.76 2.07
C PHE A 17 -5.24 -12.57 2.24
N THR A 18 -4.60 -12.91 1.11
CA THR A 18 -3.32 -13.61 1.14
C THR A 18 -2.21 -12.63 1.55
N ILE A 19 -1.55 -12.93 2.66
CA ILE A 19 -0.40 -12.16 3.14
C ILE A 19 0.86 -12.73 2.51
N PHE A 20 1.71 -11.82 2.03
CA PHE A 20 3.07 -12.17 1.66
C PHE A 20 4.04 -11.52 2.62
N ARG A 21 5.05 -12.27 3.07
CA ARG A 21 6.09 -11.79 3.99
C ARG A 21 7.48 -12.04 3.41
N TRP A 22 8.34 -11.03 3.42
CA TRP A 22 9.70 -11.12 2.86
C TRP A 22 10.69 -10.24 3.62
N CYS A 23 11.98 -10.57 3.52
CA CYS A 23 13.08 -9.73 4.01
C CYS A 23 13.65 -8.93 2.82
N PRO A 24 13.58 -7.59 2.82
CA PRO A 24 14.08 -6.79 1.68
C PRO A 24 15.61 -6.78 1.51
N GLY A 25 16.37 -7.09 2.57
CA GLY A 25 17.84 -7.03 2.55
C GLY A 25 18.45 -7.28 3.92
N ARG A 26 19.78 -7.25 4.00
CA ARG A 26 20.51 -7.41 5.27
C ARG A 26 20.19 -6.24 6.21
N ASN A 27 20.02 -6.53 7.50
CA ASN A 27 19.68 -5.56 8.55
C ASN A 27 18.37 -4.78 8.29
N MET A 28 17.45 -5.36 7.53
CA MET A 28 16.12 -4.78 7.27
C MET A 28 15.04 -5.57 8.02
N ARG A 29 13.94 -4.90 8.36
CA ARG A 29 12.78 -5.58 8.94
C ARG A 29 12.08 -6.42 7.88
N TYR A 30 11.51 -7.53 8.33
CA TYR A 30 10.56 -8.26 7.49
C TYR A 30 9.38 -7.37 7.14
N LYS A 31 9.14 -7.20 5.84
CA LYS A 31 7.96 -6.55 5.32
C LYS A 31 6.88 -7.57 5.05
N ARG A 32 5.64 -7.12 5.12
CA ARG A 32 4.47 -7.88 4.71
C ARG A 32 3.49 -7.00 3.95
N THR A 33 2.58 -7.61 3.20
CA THR A 33 1.43 -6.91 2.63
C THR A 33 0.43 -6.53 3.73
N GLU A 34 -0.07 -5.28 3.70
CA GLU A 34 -1.01 -4.74 4.70
C GLU A 34 -2.42 -4.52 4.11
N VAL A 35 -2.53 -4.41 2.78
CA VAL A 35 -3.81 -4.27 2.07
C VAL A 35 -4.00 -5.33 0.98
N CYS A 36 -5.26 -5.65 0.71
CA CYS A 36 -5.63 -6.63 -0.30
C CYS A 36 -5.36 -6.12 -1.74
N GLN A 37 -5.35 -7.04 -2.70
CA GLN A 37 -5.14 -6.72 -4.12
C GLN A 37 -6.24 -5.79 -4.67
N THR A 38 -7.48 -5.95 -4.22
CA THR A 38 -8.61 -5.09 -4.58
C THR A 38 -8.35 -3.63 -4.21
N CYS A 39 -8.03 -3.35 -2.94
CA CYS A 39 -7.78 -1.99 -2.46
C CYS A 39 -6.54 -1.38 -3.10
N SER A 40 -5.52 -2.20 -3.40
CA SER A 40 -4.33 -1.77 -4.12
C SER A 40 -4.65 -1.37 -5.57
N LYS A 41 -5.46 -2.17 -6.29
CA LYS A 41 -5.87 -1.89 -7.68
C LYS A 41 -6.82 -0.69 -7.81
N LEU A 42 -7.75 -0.51 -6.87
CA LEU A 42 -8.68 0.63 -6.89
C LEU A 42 -7.97 1.98 -6.79
N LYS A 43 -6.79 2.00 -6.17
CA LYS A 43 -6.05 3.23 -5.91
C LYS A 43 -4.68 3.26 -6.57
N ASN A 44 -4.31 2.28 -7.38
CA ASN A 44 -2.97 2.14 -7.97
C ASN A 44 -1.83 2.30 -6.93
N VAL A 45 -1.90 1.56 -5.81
CA VAL A 45 -0.92 1.66 -4.72
C VAL A 45 -0.22 0.36 -4.38
N CYS A 46 0.99 0.46 -3.84
CA CYS A 46 1.70 -0.67 -3.27
C CYS A 46 0.99 -1.21 -2.01
N GLN A 47 0.90 -2.54 -1.92
CA GLN A 47 0.22 -3.24 -0.81
C GLN A 47 0.89 -3.07 0.57
N THR A 48 2.13 -2.57 0.63
CA THR A 48 2.88 -2.40 1.90
C THR A 48 3.14 -0.95 2.24
N CYS A 49 3.59 -0.13 1.29
CA CYS A 49 3.92 1.28 1.59
C CYS A 49 2.76 2.25 1.34
N LEU A 50 1.67 1.82 0.70
CA LEU A 50 0.51 2.65 0.34
C LEU A 50 0.87 3.90 -0.49
N LEU A 51 2.04 3.89 -1.12
CA LEU A 51 2.42 4.87 -2.12
C LEU A 51 1.93 4.43 -3.48
N ASP A 52 1.69 5.42 -4.32
CA ASP A 52 1.41 5.24 -5.74
C ASP A 52 2.53 4.45 -6.44
N LEU A 53 2.15 3.59 -7.38
CA LEU A 53 3.08 2.72 -8.10
C LEU A 53 3.86 3.43 -9.23
N GLU A 54 3.38 4.56 -9.72
CA GLU A 54 4.00 5.31 -10.84
C GLU A 54 5.00 6.36 -10.34
N TYR A 55 4.55 7.24 -9.44
CA TYR A 55 5.31 8.39 -8.95
C TYR A 55 5.95 8.14 -7.57
N GLY A 56 5.52 7.10 -6.85
CA GLY A 56 6.01 6.84 -5.49
C GLY A 56 5.58 7.90 -4.46
N LEU A 57 4.50 8.62 -4.75
CA LEU A 57 3.96 9.70 -3.93
C LEU A 57 2.77 9.23 -3.07
N PRO A 58 2.46 9.93 -1.97
CA PRO A 58 1.23 9.70 -1.23
C PRO A 58 -0.01 9.92 -2.12
N VAL A 59 -1.03 9.06 -1.95
CA VAL A 59 -2.29 9.09 -2.70
C VAL A 59 -2.92 10.49 -2.74
N GLN A 60 -2.94 11.20 -1.61
CA GLN A 60 -3.51 12.55 -1.54
C GLN A 60 -2.79 13.56 -2.46
N VAL A 61 -1.47 13.48 -2.57
CA VAL A 61 -0.69 14.40 -3.43
C VAL A 61 -0.98 14.12 -4.90
N ARG A 62 -1.04 12.84 -5.26
CA ARG A 62 -1.39 12.40 -6.61
C ARG A 62 -2.81 12.80 -6.98
N ASP A 63 -3.77 12.48 -6.14
CA ASP A 63 -5.19 12.71 -6.42
C ASP A 63 -5.50 14.20 -6.51
N TYR A 64 -4.82 15.06 -5.72
CA TYR A 64 -4.88 16.51 -5.84
C TYR A 64 -4.37 17.01 -7.20
N ALA A 65 -3.21 16.51 -7.65
CA ALA A 65 -2.62 16.92 -8.92
C ALA A 65 -3.42 16.41 -10.14
N LEU A 66 -4.04 15.24 -10.04
CA LEU A 66 -4.88 14.65 -11.09
C LEU A 66 -6.34 15.14 -11.05
N GLY A 67 -6.74 15.89 -10.02
CA GLY A 67 -8.13 16.32 -9.84
C GLY A 67 -9.11 15.16 -9.58
N VAL A 68 -8.61 14.02 -9.09
CA VAL A 68 -9.43 12.85 -8.77
C VAL A 68 -10.27 13.14 -7.53
N LYS A 69 -11.59 12.96 -7.62
CA LYS A 69 -12.48 13.03 -6.46
C LYS A 69 -12.60 11.68 -5.78
N ASP A 70 -12.37 11.68 -4.48
CA ASP A 70 -12.44 10.48 -3.64
C ASP A 70 -13.84 10.24 -3.07
N ASP A 71 -14.68 9.63 -3.89
CA ASP A 71 -16.06 9.28 -3.53
C ASP A 71 -16.19 7.85 -2.97
N ILE A 72 -15.11 7.31 -2.39
CA ILE A 72 -15.13 5.97 -1.79
C ILE A 72 -15.82 6.04 -0.41
N PRO A 73 -16.90 5.25 -0.17
CA PRO A 73 -17.56 5.21 1.13
C PRO A 73 -16.62 4.73 2.23
N LYS A 74 -16.52 5.49 3.33
CA LYS A 74 -15.55 5.22 4.42
C LYS A 74 -16.10 4.30 5.51
N THR A 75 -17.41 4.18 5.67
CA THR A 75 -18.03 3.60 6.86
C THR A 75 -19.10 2.56 6.54
N GLY A 76 -19.15 1.51 7.38
CA GLY A 76 -20.23 0.54 7.44
C GLY A 76 -20.47 -0.25 6.15
N ALA A 77 -21.73 -0.66 5.96
CA ALA A 77 -22.16 -1.53 4.86
C ALA A 77 -21.91 -0.92 3.47
N ASN A 78 -21.94 0.40 3.32
CA ASN A 78 -21.69 1.08 2.05
C ASN A 78 -20.26 0.83 1.54
N LYS A 79 -19.29 0.82 2.46
CA LYS A 79 -17.90 0.47 2.14
C LYS A 79 -17.81 -0.95 1.62
N ASP A 80 -18.43 -1.90 2.32
CA ASP A 80 -18.37 -3.31 1.96
C ASP A 80 -19.09 -3.61 0.65
N PHE A 81 -20.24 -2.95 0.42
CA PHE A 81 -20.97 -3.05 -0.83
C PHE A 81 -20.15 -2.50 -2.01
N PHE A 82 -19.57 -1.30 -1.85
CA PHE A 82 -18.72 -0.70 -2.87
C PHE A 82 -17.52 -1.59 -3.21
N ILE A 83 -16.83 -2.12 -2.19
CA ILE A 83 -15.66 -2.99 -2.39
C ILE A 83 -16.06 -4.34 -3.01
N GLN A 84 -17.25 -4.87 -2.70
CA GLN A 84 -17.75 -6.07 -3.35
C GLN A 84 -18.08 -5.85 -4.83
N ALA A 85 -18.71 -4.72 -5.16
CA ALA A 85 -18.99 -4.35 -6.54
C ALA A 85 -17.69 -4.15 -7.33
N ALA A 86 -16.75 -3.38 -6.78
CA ALA A 86 -15.44 -3.14 -7.38
C ALA A 86 -14.63 -4.44 -7.55
N GLN A 87 -14.66 -5.35 -6.57
CA GLN A 87 -14.02 -6.67 -6.71
C GLN A 87 -14.61 -7.46 -7.88
N ARG A 88 -15.95 -7.45 -8.02
CA ARG A 88 -16.62 -8.13 -9.13
C ARG A 88 -16.24 -7.55 -10.49
N GLU A 89 -16.04 -6.24 -10.58
CA GLU A 89 -15.56 -5.58 -11.81
C GLU A 89 -14.11 -5.95 -12.12
N ILE A 90 -13.24 -5.93 -11.11
CA ILE A 90 -11.83 -6.34 -11.25
C ILE A 90 -11.74 -7.81 -11.69
N ASP A 91 -12.56 -8.70 -11.14
CA ASP A 91 -12.55 -10.12 -11.49
C ASP A 91 -13.07 -10.39 -12.92
N LYS A 92 -13.86 -9.48 -13.49
CA LYS A 92 -14.28 -9.52 -14.90
C LYS A 92 -13.23 -8.96 -15.86
N SER A 93 -12.34 -8.10 -15.36
CA SER A 93 -11.25 -7.53 -16.15
C SER A 93 -10.09 -8.51 -16.29
N ASP A 94 -9.18 -8.26 -17.24
CA ASP A 94 -7.96 -9.06 -17.44
C ASP A 94 -6.96 -8.95 -16.28
N GLY A 95 -7.30 -8.19 -15.22
CA GLY A 95 -6.52 -8.07 -14.00
C GLY A 95 -5.28 -7.19 -14.10
N THR A 96 -5.00 -6.65 -15.29
CA THR A 96 -3.88 -5.74 -15.59
C THR A 96 -4.30 -4.28 -15.55
N THR A 97 -5.56 -3.98 -15.85
CA THR A 97 -6.10 -2.62 -15.85
C THR A 97 -6.44 -2.14 -14.44
N LEU A 98 -6.23 -0.84 -14.22
CA LEU A 98 -6.72 -0.16 -13.02
C LEU A 98 -8.25 -0.18 -13.02
N ALA A 99 -8.84 -0.19 -11.82
CA ALA A 99 -10.29 -0.16 -11.66
C ALA A 99 -10.73 1.17 -11.04
N GLY A 100 -11.86 1.70 -11.51
CA GLY A 100 -12.46 2.94 -11.00
C GLY A 100 -11.97 4.21 -11.72
N PRO A 101 -12.29 5.40 -11.18
CA PRO A 101 -12.12 6.69 -11.86
C PRO A 101 -10.66 7.07 -12.15
N LEU A 102 -9.71 6.40 -11.48
CA LEU A 102 -8.28 6.56 -11.75
C LEU A 102 -7.87 5.98 -13.11
N ALA A 103 -8.56 4.93 -13.60
CA ALA A 103 -8.19 4.27 -14.84
C ALA A 103 -8.28 5.23 -16.05
N GLU A 104 -9.30 6.09 -16.08
CA GLU A 104 -9.52 7.04 -17.18
C GLU A 104 -8.56 8.24 -17.15
N LEU A 105 -8.00 8.55 -15.97
CA LEU A 105 -7.19 9.75 -15.73
C LEU A 105 -5.69 9.49 -15.79
N VAL A 106 -5.24 8.28 -15.44
CA VAL A 106 -3.82 7.89 -15.53
C VAL A 106 -3.32 7.89 -16.98
N ASP A 107 -4.17 7.52 -17.94
CA ASP A 107 -3.82 7.51 -19.37
C ASP A 107 -3.73 8.93 -19.98
N GLN A 108 -4.27 9.95 -19.30
CA GLN A 108 -4.34 11.32 -19.80
C GLN A 108 -3.14 12.15 -19.37
N ARG A 109 -1.99 11.84 -19.99
CA ARG A 109 -0.69 12.56 -19.97
C ARG A 109 0.03 12.61 -18.60
N PRO A 110 1.36 12.37 -18.60
CA PRO A 110 2.15 12.46 -17.38
C PRO A 110 2.15 13.90 -16.86
N ASN A 111 1.72 14.06 -15.61
CA ASN A 111 1.61 15.36 -14.97
C ASN A 111 3.02 15.88 -14.63
N GLU A 112 3.45 16.98 -15.25
CA GLU A 112 4.81 17.53 -15.03
C GLU A 112 5.11 17.80 -13.55
N LEU A 113 4.08 18.22 -12.80
CA LEU A 113 4.18 18.44 -11.36
C LEU A 113 4.52 17.16 -10.61
N LEU A 114 3.84 16.05 -10.92
CA LEU A 114 4.05 14.77 -10.26
C LEU A 114 5.44 14.21 -10.59
N ASN A 115 5.90 14.35 -11.82
CA ASN A 115 7.26 13.95 -12.22
C ASN A 115 8.35 14.73 -11.49
N LYS A 116 8.16 16.05 -11.26
CA LYS A 116 9.12 16.86 -10.51
C LYS A 116 9.18 16.50 -9.03
N LEU A 117 8.06 16.04 -8.45
CA LEU A 117 7.97 15.63 -7.05
C LEU A 117 8.36 14.16 -6.83
N ALA A 118 8.26 13.33 -7.87
CA ALA A 118 8.60 11.92 -7.82
C ALA A 118 10.07 11.72 -7.43
N ARG A 119 10.32 10.70 -6.60
CA ARG A 119 11.68 10.34 -6.20
C ARG A 119 12.30 9.45 -7.26
N THR A 120 13.53 9.76 -7.65
CA THR A 120 14.30 8.95 -8.62
C THR A 120 14.95 7.73 -7.97
N ASN A 121 15.38 7.84 -6.72
CA ASN A 121 16.06 6.76 -6.00
C ASN A 121 15.16 6.09 -4.94
N PRO A 122 15.26 4.76 -4.75
CA PRO A 122 14.52 4.06 -3.70
C PRO A 122 14.90 4.53 -2.29
N TYR A 123 13.90 4.77 -1.44
CA TYR A 123 14.12 5.18 -0.06
C TYR A 123 14.15 3.97 0.89
N TYR A 124 15.31 3.31 0.97
CA TYR A 124 15.50 2.08 1.77
C TYR A 124 15.36 2.28 3.28
N ASP A 125 15.44 3.51 3.78
CA ASP A 125 15.28 3.79 5.22
C ASP A 125 13.90 3.42 5.76
N ARG A 126 12.87 3.30 4.91
CA ARG A 126 11.56 2.73 5.29
C ARG A 126 11.61 1.25 5.66
N ASN A 127 12.65 0.53 5.25
CA ASN A 127 12.84 -0.88 5.54
C ASN A 127 13.58 -1.12 6.87
N ARG A 128 14.05 -0.06 7.53
CA ARG A 128 14.75 -0.19 8.82
C ARG A 128 13.82 -0.81 9.88
N PRO A 129 14.38 -1.56 10.84
CA PRO A 129 13.67 -1.98 12.04
C PRO A 129 12.99 -0.81 12.77
N HIS A 130 11.94 -1.14 13.52
CA HIS A 130 11.31 -0.17 14.41
C HIS A 130 12.18 0.06 15.62
N ILE A 131 12.14 1.26 16.18
CA ILE A 131 12.90 1.61 17.37
C ILE A 131 12.55 0.66 18.52
N CYS A 132 13.58 0.12 19.18
CA CYS A 132 13.41 -0.74 20.34
C CYS A 132 12.75 0.02 21.51
N SER A 133 11.52 -0.35 21.85
CA SER A 133 10.78 0.28 22.97
C SER A 133 11.45 0.12 24.33
N PHE A 134 12.14 -1.01 24.56
CA PHE A 134 12.91 -1.24 25.80
C PHE A 134 14.20 -0.43 25.86
N TRP A 135 14.81 -0.14 24.72
CA TRP A 135 16.00 0.71 24.66
C TRP A 135 15.63 2.16 25.00
N VAL A 136 14.50 2.64 24.48
CA VAL A 136 13.96 3.97 24.83
C VAL A 136 13.70 4.11 26.33
N LYS A 137 13.36 3.02 27.02
CA LYS A 137 13.16 2.98 28.48
C LYS A 137 14.45 2.75 29.28
N GLY A 138 15.58 2.43 28.64
CA GLY A 138 16.83 2.09 29.30
C GLY A 138 16.92 0.66 29.87
N GLU A 139 15.96 -0.21 29.55
CA GLU A 139 15.85 -1.57 30.12
C GLU A 139 16.18 -2.68 29.12
N CYS A 140 16.76 -2.35 27.95
CA CYS A 140 17.06 -3.35 26.92
C CYS A 140 18.23 -4.25 27.33
N ARG A 141 17.92 -5.47 27.77
CA ARG A 141 18.92 -6.50 28.12
C ARG A 141 19.54 -7.23 26.92
N ARG A 142 19.07 -6.95 25.70
CA ARG A 142 19.52 -7.62 24.47
C ARG A 142 20.80 -7.02 23.87
N GLY A 143 21.22 -5.83 24.32
CA GLY A 143 22.46 -5.19 23.88
C GLY A 143 22.62 -5.14 22.35
N GLU A 144 23.77 -5.57 21.85
CA GLU A 144 24.13 -5.58 20.42
C GLU A 144 23.37 -6.63 19.60
N GLU A 145 22.76 -7.63 20.23
CA GLU A 145 21.94 -8.63 19.54
C GLU A 145 20.51 -8.14 19.27
N CYS A 146 20.16 -6.92 19.69
CA CYS A 146 18.81 -6.39 19.50
C CYS A 146 18.52 -6.13 18.01
N PRO A 147 17.49 -6.76 17.42
CA PRO A 147 17.18 -6.62 15.99
C PRO A 147 16.35 -5.35 15.65
N TYR A 148 16.13 -4.48 16.65
CA TYR A 148 15.26 -3.30 16.61
C TYR A 148 16.09 -2.02 16.64
#